data_AF-A0A9D6R423-F1
#
_entry.id   AF-A0A9D6R423-F1
#
_cell.length_a   1.000
_cell.length_b   1.000
_cell.length_c   1.000
_cell.angle_alpha   90.00
_cell.angle_beta   90.00
_cell.angle_gamma   90.00
#
_symmetry.space_group_name_H-M   'P 1'
#
loop_
_entity.id
_entity.type
_entity.pdbx_description
1 polymer ?
#
loop_
_entity_poly.entity_id
_entity_poly.type
_entity_poly.pdbx_seq_one_letter_code
_entity_poly.pdbx_strand_id
1 'polypeptide(L)'
;MYFTEAELRELWQNGRGELPSFPAGSRFSPSAHDFIKSHGLVIRFDLPLTSDFPLPTSRLSPPPWDRPGSFPVVLTGPVPVCAVCGSPLPHKPDHMTQIDPGHFAPKTSPRLRFRGQMDSLHATFLIAIAHARRFQLPDLAAHLATLAAYCREITSGEYHDRPAAPLQLAGLSEDQIHEISHWPDKHLGLAHIVPGPDDHEILLWLNWVRTQTREAELDALTAFSGLEPGGPSTRPDLSHALNRLSSAVYYLELLFKAGKLAWKLPG
;
A
#
# COMPACT_ATOMS: atom_id res chain seq x y z
N MET A 1 -20.24 -3.12 25.98
CA MET A 1 -20.16 -3.21 27.45
C MET A 1 -19.22 -2.12 27.95
N TYR A 2 -19.46 -1.53 29.12
CA TYR A 2 -18.64 -0.42 29.65
C TYR A 2 -17.98 -0.83 30.96
N PHE A 3 -16.66 -0.63 31.08
CA PHE A 3 -15.88 -1.03 32.26
C PHE A 3 -15.19 0.17 32.92
N THR A 4 -15.27 0.22 34.24
CA THR A 4 -14.71 1.26 35.12
C THR A 4 -13.41 0.79 35.78
N GLU A 5 -12.65 1.72 36.36
CA GLU A 5 -11.42 1.38 37.10
C GLU A 5 -11.69 0.39 38.24
N ALA A 6 -12.77 0.60 38.99
CA ALA A 6 -13.12 -0.24 40.14
C ALA A 6 -13.34 -1.70 39.71
N GLU A 7 -14.05 -1.90 38.60
CA GLU A 7 -14.30 -3.23 38.04
C GLU A 7 -12.99 -3.88 37.54
N LEU A 8 -12.11 -3.12 36.89
CA LEU A 8 -10.80 -3.63 36.48
C LEU A 8 -9.91 -4.03 37.67
N ARG A 9 -9.94 -3.25 38.75
CA ARG A 9 -9.17 -3.51 39.96
C ARG A 9 -9.66 -4.77 40.68
N GLU A 10 -10.98 -4.99 40.68
CA GLU A 10 -11.61 -6.21 41.20
C GLU A 10 -11.27 -7.43 40.34
N LEU A 11 -11.37 -7.30 39.01
CA LEU A 11 -11.00 -8.35 38.05
C LEU A 11 -9.52 -8.72 38.12
N TRP A 12 -8.65 -7.73 38.39
CA TRP A 12 -7.21 -7.93 38.57
C TRP A 12 -6.83 -8.47 39.97
N GLN A 13 -7.81 -8.68 40.85
CA GLN A 13 -7.63 -9.20 42.21
C GLN A 13 -6.55 -8.44 43.01
N ASN A 14 -6.47 -7.11 42.85
CA ASN A 14 -5.48 -6.25 43.51
C ASN A 14 -4.00 -6.71 43.35
N GLY A 15 -3.62 -7.16 42.15
CA GLY A 15 -2.22 -7.47 41.82
C GLY A 15 -1.82 -8.93 41.93
N ARG A 16 -2.80 -9.84 42.01
CA ARG A 16 -2.56 -11.29 42.10
C ARG A 16 -2.90 -12.08 40.82
N GLY A 17 -3.33 -11.43 39.74
CA GLY A 17 -3.70 -12.12 38.50
C GLY A 17 -3.50 -11.31 37.21
N GLU A 18 -3.83 -11.92 36.07
CA GLU A 18 -4.02 -11.25 34.77
C GLU A 18 -5.50 -10.86 34.61
N LEU A 19 -5.78 -9.81 33.82
CA LEU A 19 -7.16 -9.48 33.47
C LEU A 19 -7.76 -10.57 32.55
N PRO A 20 -9.04 -10.92 32.71
CA PRO A 20 -9.72 -11.84 31.80
C PRO A 20 -9.88 -11.22 30.41
N SER A 21 -10.24 -12.05 29.44
CA SER A 21 -10.61 -11.55 28.10
C SER A 21 -11.96 -10.82 28.14
N PHE A 22 -12.08 -9.77 27.32
CA PHE A 22 -13.25 -8.93 27.23
C PHE A 22 -13.98 -9.15 25.91
N PRO A 23 -15.32 -9.00 25.86
CA PRO A 23 -16.04 -9.06 24.59
C PRO A 23 -15.61 -7.96 23.62
N ALA A 24 -15.55 -8.27 22.33
CA ALA A 24 -15.25 -7.29 21.28
C ALA A 24 -16.23 -6.09 21.35
N GLY A 25 -15.69 -4.86 21.26
CA GLY A 25 -16.48 -3.62 21.39
C GLY A 25 -16.70 -3.14 22.84
N SER A 26 -15.96 -3.67 23.81
CA SER A 26 -15.95 -3.14 25.19
C SER A 26 -15.29 -1.76 25.25
N ARG A 27 -15.93 -0.83 25.96
CA ARG A 27 -15.48 0.55 26.17
C ARG A 27 -15.01 0.69 27.62
N PHE A 28 -13.95 1.45 27.85
CA PHE A 28 -13.40 1.68 29.18
C PHE A 28 -13.56 3.17 29.56
N SER A 29 -13.76 3.44 30.85
CA SER A 29 -13.73 4.81 31.38
C SER A 29 -12.33 5.44 31.28
N PRO A 30 -12.19 6.78 31.28
CA PRO A 30 -10.88 7.44 31.31
C PRO A 30 -9.99 6.94 32.46
N SER A 31 -10.55 6.81 33.67
CA SER A 31 -9.85 6.28 34.85
C SER A 31 -9.46 4.81 34.70
N ALA A 32 -10.27 4.01 34.01
CA ALA A 32 -9.92 2.63 33.68
C ALA A 32 -8.71 2.56 32.74
N HIS A 33 -8.63 3.43 31.73
CA HIS A 33 -7.47 3.52 30.85
C HIS A 33 -6.20 3.93 31.60
N ASP A 34 -6.31 4.90 32.51
CA ASP A 34 -5.19 5.34 33.35
C ASP A 34 -4.68 4.21 34.26
N PHE A 35 -5.59 3.42 34.83
CA PHE A 35 -5.26 2.27 35.66
C PHE A 35 -4.55 1.15 34.90
N ILE A 36 -5.03 0.82 33.69
CA ILE A 36 -4.39 -0.15 32.80
C ILE A 36 -2.96 0.30 32.47
N LYS A 37 -2.80 1.59 32.16
CA LYS A 37 -1.52 2.20 31.81
C LYS A 37 -0.55 2.21 33.00
N SER A 38 -0.99 2.54 34.21
CA SER A 38 -0.13 2.64 35.39
C SER A 38 0.35 1.27 35.91
N HIS A 39 -0.44 0.21 35.69
CA HIS A 39 -0.13 -1.14 36.16
C HIS A 39 0.39 -2.07 35.05
N GLY A 40 0.54 -1.57 33.82
CA GLY A 40 1.07 -2.35 32.68
C GLY A 40 0.20 -3.54 32.28
N LEU A 41 -1.12 -3.42 32.43
CA LEU A 41 -2.04 -4.52 32.21
C LEU A 41 -2.36 -4.70 30.72
N VAL A 42 -2.45 -5.95 30.27
CA VAL A 42 -2.78 -6.29 28.88
C VAL A 42 -4.25 -6.67 28.79
N ILE A 43 -5.02 -5.93 27.99
CA ILE A 43 -6.40 -6.30 27.66
C ILE A 43 -6.38 -7.29 26.49
N ARG A 44 -7.04 -8.43 26.66
CA ARG A 44 -7.30 -9.40 25.59
C ARG A 44 -8.78 -9.35 25.22
N PHE A 45 -9.12 -9.47 23.94
CA PHE A 45 -10.51 -9.54 23.50
C PHE A 45 -10.84 -10.94 23.01
N ASP A 46 -12.04 -11.44 23.33
CA ASP A 46 -12.55 -12.69 22.77
C ASP A 46 -12.87 -12.47 21.29
N LEU A 47 -12.11 -13.15 20.43
CA LEU A 47 -12.37 -13.24 19.00
C LEU A 47 -13.00 -14.61 18.72
N PRO A 48 -14.05 -14.70 17.88
CA PRO A 48 -14.43 -15.97 17.30
C PRO A 48 -13.27 -16.48 16.43
N LEU A 49 -12.74 -17.64 16.81
CA LEU A 49 -11.68 -18.35 16.11
C LEU A 49 -12.21 -18.97 14.82
N THR A 50 -11.99 -18.33 13.66
CA THR A 50 -11.81 -19.03 12.37
C THR A 50 -11.14 -18.11 11.34
N SER A 51 -9.85 -18.31 11.07
CA SER A 51 -9.27 -18.17 9.71
C SER A 51 -7.84 -18.74 9.71
N ASP A 52 -7.58 -19.75 8.87
CA ASP A 52 -6.26 -20.39 8.65
C ASP A 52 -5.24 -19.48 7.91
N PHE A 53 -5.46 -18.17 7.86
CA PHE A 53 -4.54 -17.24 7.20
C PHE A 53 -3.59 -16.63 8.23
N PRO A 54 -2.26 -16.70 8.00
CA PRO A 54 -1.31 -16.03 8.87
C PRO A 54 -1.59 -14.53 8.86
N LEU A 55 -1.74 -13.94 10.06
CA LEU A 55 -1.78 -12.49 10.21
C LEU A 55 -0.48 -11.89 9.66
N PRO A 56 -0.54 -10.79 8.90
CA PRO A 56 0.66 -10.16 8.37
C PRO A 56 1.56 -9.72 9.53
N THR A 57 2.72 -10.36 9.66
CA THR A 57 3.73 -10.01 10.67
C THR A 57 4.90 -9.30 9.99
N SER A 58 5.37 -8.21 10.60
CA SER A 58 6.46 -7.39 10.02
C SER A 58 7.85 -8.06 10.02
N ARG A 59 7.95 -9.36 10.31
CA ARG A 59 9.21 -10.09 10.50
C ARG A 59 9.64 -10.94 9.29
N LEU A 60 8.90 -10.86 8.17
CA LEU A 60 9.27 -11.56 6.94
C LEU A 60 10.24 -10.75 6.10
N SER A 61 11.16 -11.44 5.42
CA SER A 61 12.10 -10.81 4.51
C SER A 61 11.34 -10.09 3.38
N PRO A 62 11.71 -8.83 3.05
CA PRO A 62 11.08 -8.11 1.96
C PRO A 62 11.37 -8.80 0.61
N PRO A 63 10.48 -8.67 -0.39
CA PRO A 63 10.69 -9.24 -1.70
C PRO A 63 11.93 -8.63 -2.39
N PRO A 64 12.61 -9.33 -3.31
CA PRO A 64 13.88 -8.87 -3.89
C PRO A 64 13.85 -7.50 -4.58
N TRP A 65 12.68 -7.08 -5.05
CA TRP A 65 12.47 -5.77 -5.70
C TRP A 65 12.27 -4.63 -4.70
N ASP A 66 11.95 -4.92 -3.43
CA ASP A 66 11.79 -3.91 -2.37
C ASP A 66 13.16 -3.51 -1.81
N ARG A 67 13.79 -2.59 -2.53
CA ARG A 67 15.11 -2.02 -2.19
C ARG A 67 15.08 -0.49 -2.26
N PRO A 68 16.02 0.19 -1.59
CA PRO A 68 16.19 1.63 -1.73
C PRO A 68 16.34 2.01 -3.21
N GLY A 69 15.67 3.09 -3.62
CA GLY A 69 15.83 3.62 -4.97
C GLY A 69 17.26 4.10 -5.20
N SER A 70 17.82 3.76 -6.35
CA SER A 70 19.07 4.35 -6.85
C SER A 70 18.75 5.21 -8.07
N PHE A 71 19.53 6.28 -8.28
CA PHE A 71 19.49 7.10 -9.49
C PHE A 71 20.65 6.71 -10.42
N PRO A 72 20.52 5.68 -11.26
CA PRO A 72 21.55 5.38 -12.24
C PRO A 72 21.42 6.33 -13.44
N VAL A 73 22.36 7.28 -13.56
CA VAL A 73 22.55 8.05 -14.80
C VAL A 73 23.68 7.38 -15.57
N VAL A 74 23.33 6.48 -16.49
CA VAL A 74 24.30 5.86 -17.41
C VAL A 74 24.16 6.53 -18.77
N LEU A 75 25.05 7.49 -19.04
CA LEU A 75 25.13 8.21 -20.33
C LEU A 75 26.09 7.55 -21.33
N THR A 76 26.30 6.24 -21.20
CA THR A 76 27.18 5.47 -22.09
C THR A 76 26.35 4.62 -23.04
N GLY A 77 26.48 4.83 -24.35
CA GLY A 77 25.72 4.08 -25.35
C GLY A 77 25.75 4.72 -26.74
N PRO A 78 25.10 4.09 -27.74
CA PRO A 78 24.93 4.66 -29.07
C PRO A 78 24.09 5.95 -29.03
N VAL A 79 24.16 6.76 -30.10
CA VAL A 79 23.35 7.99 -30.21
C VAL A 79 21.86 7.63 -30.12
N PRO A 80 21.11 8.22 -29.18
CA PRO A 80 19.70 7.90 -29.02
C PRO A 80 18.87 8.45 -30.17
N VAL A 81 17.69 7.85 -30.40
CA VAL A 81 16.78 8.20 -31.50
C VAL A 81 15.43 8.69 -31.01
N CYS A 82 14.70 9.41 -31.85
CA CYS A 82 13.31 9.80 -31.59
C CYS A 82 12.38 8.58 -31.69
N ALA A 83 11.58 8.32 -30.64
CA ALA A 83 10.60 7.23 -30.61
C ALA A 83 9.44 7.40 -31.61
N VAL A 84 9.26 8.61 -32.17
CA VAL A 84 8.15 8.92 -33.10
C VAL A 84 8.60 8.80 -34.56
N CYS A 85 9.76 9.39 -34.92
CA CYS A 85 10.22 9.45 -36.30
C CYS A 85 11.50 8.64 -36.58
N GLY A 86 12.09 8.01 -35.56
CA GLY A 86 13.32 7.20 -35.70
C GLY A 86 14.60 7.99 -35.99
N SER A 87 14.54 9.33 -36.06
CA SER A 87 15.71 10.15 -36.38
C SER A 87 16.72 10.19 -35.22
N PRO A 88 18.04 10.13 -35.49
CA PRO A 88 19.07 10.34 -34.47
C PRO A 88 18.96 11.71 -33.82
N LEU A 89 19.20 11.77 -32.50
CA LEU A 89 19.17 12.99 -31.71
C LEU A 89 20.58 13.30 -31.18
N PRO A 90 21.44 13.97 -31.98
CA PRO A 90 22.79 14.34 -31.54
C PRO A 90 22.77 15.40 -30.42
N HIS A 91 21.72 16.24 -30.40
CA HIS A 91 21.45 17.19 -29.33
C HIS A 91 20.02 16.99 -28.84
N LYS A 92 19.83 16.86 -27.52
CA LYS A 92 18.52 16.69 -26.89
C LYS A 92 17.72 17.99 -26.95
N PRO A 93 16.54 18.03 -27.61
CA PRO A 93 15.64 19.17 -27.54
C PRO A 93 14.91 19.27 -26.18
N ASP A 94 14.64 20.48 -25.70
CA ASP A 94 13.99 20.71 -24.40
C ASP A 94 12.60 20.09 -24.27
N HIS A 95 11.87 19.97 -25.38
CA HIS A 95 10.52 19.39 -25.42
C HIS A 95 10.53 17.85 -25.41
N MET A 96 11.71 17.22 -25.40
CA MET A 96 11.86 15.76 -25.39
C MET A 96 12.51 15.27 -24.09
N THR A 97 12.22 14.01 -23.76
CA THR A 97 12.83 13.33 -22.62
C THR A 97 13.10 11.88 -22.96
N GLN A 98 14.09 11.30 -22.27
CA GLN A 98 14.48 9.92 -22.45
C GLN A 98 13.40 9.00 -21.89
N ILE A 99 12.97 8.03 -22.69
CA ILE A 99 11.98 7.02 -22.28
C ILE A 99 12.61 5.66 -22.04
N ASP A 100 13.75 5.36 -22.64
CA ASP A 100 14.53 4.16 -22.37
C ASP A 100 15.99 4.43 -22.79
N PRO A 101 16.94 3.49 -22.62
CA PRO A 101 18.34 3.74 -22.96
C PRO A 101 18.58 4.22 -24.40
N GLY A 102 17.72 3.85 -25.36
CA GLY A 102 17.90 4.17 -26.77
C GLY A 102 16.99 5.27 -27.32
N HIS A 103 15.88 5.60 -26.64
CA HIS A 103 14.82 6.42 -27.22
C HIS A 103 14.45 7.66 -26.41
N PHE A 104 14.07 8.71 -27.13
CA PHE A 104 13.46 9.92 -26.59
C PHE A 104 12.07 10.13 -27.17
N ALA A 105 11.13 10.62 -26.36
CA ALA A 105 9.81 11.01 -26.81
C ALA A 105 9.50 12.47 -26.42
N PRO A 106 8.56 13.12 -27.12
CA PRO A 106 7.98 14.38 -26.67
C PRO A 106 7.42 14.24 -25.25
N LYS A 107 7.61 15.27 -24.43
CA LYS A 107 7.09 15.34 -23.06
C LYS A 107 5.56 15.26 -22.98
N THR A 108 4.86 15.54 -24.09
CA THR A 108 3.40 15.42 -24.23
C THR A 108 2.92 14.00 -24.48
N SER A 109 3.82 13.02 -24.66
CA SER A 109 3.40 11.65 -24.95
C SER A 109 2.61 11.02 -23.79
N PRO A 110 1.61 10.18 -24.07
CA PRO A 110 0.87 9.43 -23.05
C PRO A 110 1.77 8.65 -22.09
N ARG A 111 2.86 8.05 -22.61
CA ARG A 111 3.88 7.35 -21.81
C ARG A 111 4.53 8.26 -20.75
N LEU A 112 4.80 9.53 -21.08
CA LEU A 112 5.32 10.48 -20.09
C LEU A 112 4.27 10.99 -19.11
N ARG A 113 3.01 11.12 -19.52
CA ARG A 113 1.91 11.39 -18.58
C ARG A 113 1.81 10.28 -17.53
N PHE A 114 1.83 9.03 -17.97
CA PHE A 114 1.84 7.87 -17.08
C PHE A 114 3.01 7.91 -16.09
N ARG A 115 4.24 8.23 -16.54
CA ARG A 115 5.38 8.39 -15.62
C ARG A 115 5.18 9.49 -14.59
N GLY A 116 4.67 10.65 -15.01
CA GLY A 116 4.34 11.73 -14.07
C GLY A 116 3.28 11.32 -13.04
N GLN A 117 2.31 10.51 -13.45
CA GLN A 117 1.30 9.94 -12.54
C GLN A 117 1.92 8.92 -11.58
N MET A 118 2.85 8.08 -12.02
CA MET A 118 3.59 7.15 -11.15
C MET A 118 4.46 7.89 -10.12
N ASP A 119 5.13 8.97 -10.51
CA ASP A 119 5.91 9.82 -9.59
C ASP A 119 5.00 10.44 -8.53
N SER A 120 3.84 10.96 -8.95
CA SER A 120 2.83 11.55 -8.06
C SER A 120 2.24 10.49 -7.11
N LEU A 121 1.97 9.29 -7.62
CA LEU A 121 1.50 8.16 -6.82
C LEU A 121 2.55 7.74 -5.77
N HIS A 122 3.82 7.64 -6.16
CA HIS A 122 4.92 7.35 -5.23
C HIS A 122 5.01 8.40 -4.12
N ALA A 123 4.94 9.68 -4.46
CA ALA A 123 4.90 10.77 -3.49
C ALA A 123 3.68 10.67 -2.55
N THR A 124 2.51 10.30 -3.09
CA THR A 124 1.29 10.09 -2.30
C THR A 124 1.46 8.96 -1.28
N PHE A 125 2.09 7.85 -1.66
CA PHE A 125 2.47 6.81 -0.71
C PHE A 125 3.42 7.34 0.38
N LEU A 126 4.42 8.14 0.04
CA LEU A 126 5.36 8.72 1.03
C LEU A 126 4.63 9.61 2.05
N ILE A 127 3.65 10.39 1.61
CA ILE A 127 2.81 11.19 2.49
C ILE A 127 1.97 10.28 3.40
N ALA A 128 1.30 9.25 2.86
CA ALA A 128 0.53 8.30 3.66
C ALA A 128 1.39 7.57 4.70
N ILE A 129 2.65 7.23 4.37
CA ILE A 129 3.63 6.66 5.32
C ILE A 129 3.91 7.65 6.46
N ALA A 130 4.12 8.94 6.15
CA ALA A 130 4.35 9.96 7.16
C ALA A 130 3.15 10.09 8.11
N HIS A 131 1.92 10.05 7.58
CA HIS A 131 0.70 10.01 8.39
C HIS A 131 0.62 8.74 9.26
N ALA A 132 0.89 7.56 8.69
CA ALA A 132 0.91 6.31 9.46
C ALA A 132 1.90 6.37 10.64
N ARG A 133 3.11 6.94 10.43
CA ARG A 133 4.10 7.16 11.49
C ARG A 133 3.61 8.16 12.54
N ARG A 134 3.02 9.28 12.11
CA ARG A 134 2.44 10.30 13.01
C ARG A 134 1.34 9.70 13.88
N PHE A 135 0.54 8.80 13.34
CA PHE A 135 -0.49 8.05 14.05
C PHE A 135 0.05 6.79 14.74
N GLN A 136 1.37 6.62 14.90
CA GLN A 136 1.98 5.47 15.59
C GLN A 136 1.46 4.09 15.11
N LEU A 137 1.30 3.95 13.79
CA LEU A 137 0.94 2.71 13.10
C LEU A 137 2.18 2.16 12.35
N PRO A 138 3.21 1.64 13.04
CA PRO A 138 4.48 1.27 12.43
C PRO A 138 4.36 0.12 11.42
N ASP A 139 3.48 -0.86 11.69
CA ASP A 139 3.26 -1.98 10.78
C ASP A 139 2.59 -1.49 9.48
N LEU A 140 1.64 -0.55 9.56
CA LEU A 140 1.05 0.09 8.37
C LEU A 140 2.09 0.93 7.62
N ALA A 141 2.91 1.70 8.33
CA ALA A 141 3.97 2.50 7.71
C ALA A 141 4.98 1.62 6.95
N ALA A 142 5.30 0.43 7.49
CA ALA A 142 6.15 -0.55 6.83
C ALA A 142 5.49 -1.13 5.57
N HIS A 143 4.21 -1.55 5.66
CA HIS A 143 3.48 -2.07 4.50
C HIS A 143 3.36 -1.02 3.38
N LEU A 144 3.04 0.22 3.72
CA LEU A 144 2.98 1.32 2.75
C LEU A 144 4.36 1.60 2.14
N ALA A 145 5.46 1.43 2.88
CA ALA A 145 6.81 1.58 2.34
C ALA A 145 7.13 0.50 1.29
N THR A 146 6.74 -0.75 1.53
CA THR A 146 6.84 -1.82 0.54
C THR A 146 6.00 -1.52 -0.70
N LEU A 147 4.76 -1.02 -0.56
CA LEU A 147 3.93 -0.63 -1.70
C LEU A 147 4.49 0.59 -2.46
N ALA A 148 5.11 1.54 -1.75
CA ALA A 148 5.86 2.63 -2.39
C ALA A 148 7.06 2.09 -3.18
N ALA A 149 7.72 1.02 -2.70
CA ALA A 149 8.76 0.33 -3.45
C ALA A 149 8.21 -0.35 -4.70
N TYR A 150 7.01 -0.90 -4.62
CA TYR A 150 6.35 -1.49 -5.78
C TYR A 150 6.06 -0.48 -6.89
N CYS A 151 5.74 0.79 -6.56
CA CYS A 151 5.63 1.86 -7.56
C CYS A 151 6.93 2.04 -8.37
N ARG A 152 8.09 1.94 -7.70
CA ARG A 152 9.40 2.01 -8.36
C ARG A 152 9.69 0.76 -9.18
N GLU A 153 9.23 -0.41 -8.73
CA GLU A 153 9.33 -1.66 -9.49
C GLU A 153 8.52 -1.61 -10.79
N ILE A 154 7.29 -1.09 -10.75
CA ILE A 154 6.45 -0.86 -11.94
C ILE A 154 7.17 0.10 -12.91
N THR A 155 7.67 1.23 -12.40
CA THR A 155 8.41 2.21 -13.21
C THR A 155 9.69 1.62 -13.80
N SER A 156 10.39 0.76 -13.04
CA SER A 156 11.57 0.03 -13.51
C SER A 156 11.21 -0.97 -14.61
N GLY A 157 10.13 -1.73 -14.46
CA GLY A 157 9.65 -2.67 -15.47
C GLY A 157 9.26 -1.96 -16.77
N GLU A 158 8.59 -0.82 -16.63
CA GLU A 158 8.24 0.04 -17.76
C GLU A 158 9.49 0.58 -18.47
N TYR A 159 10.46 1.14 -17.74
CA TYR A 159 11.68 1.72 -18.32
C TYR A 159 12.57 0.70 -19.05
N HIS A 160 12.69 -0.51 -18.50
CA HIS A 160 13.56 -1.56 -19.04
C HIS A 160 12.83 -2.52 -20.00
N ASP A 161 11.60 -2.20 -20.36
CA ASP A 161 10.72 -3.04 -21.19
C ASP A 161 10.65 -4.51 -20.73
N ARG A 162 10.46 -4.70 -19.42
CA ARG A 162 10.27 -6.01 -18.79
C ARG A 162 8.97 -6.03 -17.99
N PRO A 163 8.37 -7.21 -17.75
CA PRO A 163 7.30 -7.33 -16.79
C PRO A 163 7.72 -6.80 -15.40
N ALA A 164 6.82 -6.09 -14.74
CA ALA A 164 6.95 -5.82 -13.31
C ALA A 164 6.93 -7.15 -12.55
N ALA A 165 7.72 -7.26 -11.48
CA ALA A 165 7.66 -8.43 -10.62
C ALA A 165 6.26 -8.57 -9.99
N PRO A 166 5.78 -9.79 -9.68
CA PRO A 166 4.52 -9.99 -8.97
C PRO A 166 4.52 -9.30 -7.61
N LEU A 167 3.39 -8.69 -7.25
CA LEU A 167 3.24 -8.00 -5.97
C LEU A 167 3.27 -9.02 -4.84
N GLN A 168 4.00 -8.66 -3.78
CA GLN A 168 4.03 -9.37 -2.52
C GLN A 168 3.98 -8.37 -1.37
N LEU A 169 3.16 -8.66 -0.37
CA LEU A 169 3.03 -7.81 0.81
C LEU A 169 2.86 -8.69 2.05
N ALA A 170 3.73 -8.49 3.04
CA ALA A 170 3.68 -9.21 4.31
C ALA A 170 3.62 -10.75 4.19
N GLY A 171 4.32 -11.31 3.19
CA GLY A 171 4.35 -12.75 2.91
C GLY A 171 3.17 -13.29 2.09
N LEU A 172 2.23 -12.43 1.70
CA LEU A 172 1.12 -12.80 0.83
C LEU A 172 1.44 -12.47 -0.63
N SER A 173 1.04 -13.36 -1.53
CA SER A 173 1.06 -13.12 -2.97
C SER A 173 -0.07 -12.17 -3.41
N GLU A 174 0.06 -11.61 -4.62
CA GLU A 174 -0.98 -10.78 -5.23
C GLU A 174 -2.33 -11.50 -5.37
N ASP A 175 -2.33 -12.81 -5.61
CA ASP A 175 -3.55 -13.62 -5.70
C ASP A 175 -4.24 -13.76 -4.33
N GLN A 176 -3.46 -14.02 -3.27
CA GLN A 176 -3.99 -14.12 -1.91
C GLN A 176 -4.55 -12.78 -1.44
N ILE A 177 -3.82 -11.70 -1.69
CA ILE A 177 -4.28 -10.34 -1.38
C ILE A 177 -5.57 -10.04 -2.13
N HIS A 178 -5.62 -10.38 -3.42
CA HIS A 178 -6.82 -10.16 -4.22
C HIS A 178 -8.01 -10.96 -3.70
N GLU A 179 -7.84 -12.25 -3.40
CA GLU A 179 -8.91 -13.09 -2.85
C GLU A 179 -9.49 -12.49 -1.56
N ILE A 180 -8.63 -12.11 -0.61
CA ILE A 180 -9.07 -11.50 0.66
C ILE A 180 -9.77 -10.17 0.41
N SER A 181 -9.25 -9.35 -0.50
CA SER A 181 -9.81 -8.04 -0.83
C SER A 181 -11.14 -8.14 -1.60
N HIS A 182 -11.38 -9.24 -2.30
CA HIS A 182 -12.59 -9.51 -3.06
C HIS A 182 -13.69 -10.16 -2.20
N TRP A 183 -13.31 -10.95 -1.19
CA TRP A 183 -14.23 -11.61 -0.25
C TRP A 183 -13.91 -11.26 1.22
N PRO A 184 -13.95 -9.97 1.61
CA PRO A 184 -13.55 -9.55 2.95
C PRO A 184 -14.45 -10.12 4.05
N ASP A 185 -15.69 -10.49 3.73
CA ASP A 185 -16.64 -11.10 4.64
C ASP A 185 -16.17 -12.51 5.04
N LYS A 186 -15.77 -13.32 4.06
CA LYS A 186 -15.25 -14.68 4.27
C LYS A 186 -13.91 -14.69 5.03
N HIS A 187 -13.02 -13.74 4.74
CA HIS A 187 -11.65 -13.78 5.25
C HIS A 187 -11.40 -12.91 6.48
N LEU A 188 -12.18 -11.84 6.66
CA LEU A 188 -12.01 -10.86 7.75
C LEU A 188 -13.26 -10.65 8.60
N GLY A 189 -14.41 -11.24 8.23
CA GLY A 189 -15.68 -11.03 8.92
C GLY A 189 -16.26 -9.63 8.73
N LEU A 190 -15.87 -8.93 7.67
CA LEU A 190 -16.28 -7.55 7.38
C LEU A 190 -16.90 -7.44 5.99
N ALA A 191 -17.98 -6.67 5.86
CA ALA A 191 -18.45 -6.24 4.54
C ALA A 191 -17.42 -5.34 3.85
N HIS A 192 -17.57 -5.14 2.54
CA HIS A 192 -16.83 -4.09 1.84
C HIS A 192 -17.06 -2.73 2.49
N ILE A 193 -16.01 -1.91 2.53
CA ILE A 193 -16.02 -0.63 3.21
C ILE A 193 -15.96 0.51 2.21
N VAL A 194 -16.64 1.60 2.56
CA VAL A 194 -16.55 2.88 1.86
C VAL A 194 -16.17 3.91 2.93
N PRO A 195 -14.95 4.47 2.88
CA PRO A 195 -14.53 5.46 3.87
C PRO A 195 -15.44 6.69 3.87
N GLY A 196 -15.93 7.08 5.05
CA GLY A 196 -16.78 8.24 5.29
C GLY A 196 -16.03 9.38 5.99
N PRO A 197 -16.63 10.59 6.08
CA PRO A 197 -15.97 11.76 6.65
C PRO A 197 -15.62 11.62 8.15
N ASP A 198 -16.29 10.73 8.87
CA ASP A 198 -16.06 10.46 10.29
C ASP A 198 -15.04 9.34 10.55
N ASP A 199 -14.52 8.69 9.48
CA ASP A 199 -13.48 7.68 9.63
C ASP A 199 -12.15 8.32 10.03
N HIS A 200 -11.31 7.52 10.68
CA HIS A 200 -9.97 7.94 11.07
C HIS A 200 -9.18 8.44 9.85
N GLU A 201 -8.46 9.56 9.98
CA GLU A 201 -7.77 10.25 8.88
C GLU A 201 -6.89 9.31 8.03
N ILE A 202 -6.22 8.34 8.67
CA ILE A 202 -5.41 7.36 7.95
C ILE A 202 -6.20 6.54 6.92
N LEU A 203 -7.47 6.22 7.18
CA LEU A 203 -8.33 5.51 6.24
C LEU A 203 -8.66 6.38 5.02
N LEU A 204 -8.78 7.70 5.21
CA LEU A 204 -8.96 8.66 4.11
C LEU A 204 -7.70 8.74 3.25
N TRP A 205 -6.51 8.72 3.86
CA TRP A 205 -5.24 8.66 3.14
C TRP A 205 -5.09 7.36 2.33
N LEU A 206 -5.46 6.22 2.92
CA LEU A 206 -5.44 4.94 2.19
C LEU A 206 -6.41 4.97 1.01
N ASN A 207 -7.62 5.49 1.20
CA ASN A 207 -8.58 5.66 0.12
C ASN A 207 -8.04 6.55 -1.00
N TRP A 208 -7.41 7.66 -0.65
CA TRP A 208 -6.78 8.57 -1.61
C TRP A 208 -5.67 7.87 -2.40
N VAL A 209 -4.79 7.13 -1.73
CA VAL A 209 -3.75 6.33 -2.41
C VAL A 209 -4.39 5.30 -3.36
N ARG A 210 -5.46 4.63 -2.93
CA ARG A 210 -6.17 3.62 -3.74
C ARG A 210 -6.80 4.24 -4.98
N THR A 211 -7.41 5.42 -4.87
CA THR A 211 -7.98 6.14 -6.02
C THR A 211 -6.88 6.63 -6.96
N GLN A 212 -5.78 7.19 -6.46
CA GLN A 212 -4.65 7.58 -7.31
C GLN A 212 -4.02 6.39 -8.04
N THR A 213 -4.00 5.21 -7.40
CA THR A 213 -3.51 3.98 -8.05
C THR A 213 -4.40 3.59 -9.24
N ARG A 214 -5.72 3.74 -9.12
CA ARG A 214 -6.66 3.48 -10.23
C ARG A 214 -6.53 4.52 -11.35
N GLU A 215 -6.28 5.78 -11.03
CA GLU A 215 -5.99 6.78 -12.06
C GLU A 215 -4.70 6.43 -12.83
N ALA A 216 -3.66 5.98 -12.12
CA ALA A 216 -2.43 5.49 -12.75
C ALA A 216 -2.68 4.27 -13.66
N GLU A 217 -3.58 3.36 -13.27
CA GLU A 217 -4.01 2.22 -14.11
C GLU A 217 -4.63 2.69 -15.43
N LEU A 218 -5.50 3.71 -15.39
CA LEU A 218 -6.11 4.29 -16.60
C LEU A 218 -5.07 5.00 -17.49
N ASP A 219 -4.12 5.71 -16.89
CA ASP A 219 -3.02 6.32 -17.62
C ASP A 219 -2.10 5.26 -18.26
N ALA A 220 -1.88 4.11 -17.62
CA ALA A 220 -1.15 2.99 -18.20
C ALA A 220 -1.89 2.44 -19.43
N LEU A 221 -3.20 2.20 -19.31
CA LEU A 221 -4.04 1.72 -20.43
C LEU A 221 -4.06 2.71 -21.59
N THR A 222 -4.02 4.02 -21.30
CA THR A 222 -3.94 5.07 -22.32
C THR A 222 -2.55 5.14 -22.94
N ALA A 223 -1.49 4.99 -22.14
CA ALA A 223 -0.11 5.07 -22.59
C ALA A 223 0.31 3.91 -23.50
N PHE A 224 -0.28 2.74 -23.26
CA PHE A 224 0.05 1.49 -23.92
C PHE A 224 -1.15 0.88 -24.63
N SER A 225 -2.09 1.72 -25.09
CA SER A 225 -3.25 1.26 -25.86
C SER A 225 -2.81 0.51 -27.12
N GLY A 226 -3.56 -0.52 -27.52
CA GLY A 226 -3.34 -1.23 -28.77
C GLY A 226 -3.50 -0.33 -30.01
N LEU A 227 -3.08 -0.85 -31.17
CA LEU A 227 -3.12 -0.13 -32.45
C LEU A 227 -4.55 0.25 -32.87
N GLU A 228 -5.54 -0.57 -32.50
CA GLU A 228 -6.95 -0.33 -32.76
C GLU A 228 -7.66 0.15 -31.49
N PRO A 229 -8.65 1.07 -31.60
CA PRO A 229 -9.49 1.45 -30.46
C PRO A 229 -10.15 0.23 -29.81
N GLY A 230 -9.88 0.00 -28.51
CA GLY A 230 -10.38 -1.17 -27.78
C GLY A 230 -9.56 -2.45 -27.98
N GLY A 231 -8.47 -2.41 -28.74
CA GLY A 231 -7.53 -3.51 -28.89
C GLY A 231 -6.72 -3.78 -27.61
N PRO A 232 -6.06 -4.95 -27.52
CA PRO A 232 -5.28 -5.32 -26.35
C PRO A 232 -4.12 -4.34 -26.12
N SER A 233 -3.88 -4.00 -24.84
CA SER A 233 -2.75 -3.17 -24.44
C SER A 233 -1.42 -3.80 -24.88
N THR A 234 -0.45 -2.97 -25.27
CA THR A 234 0.92 -3.42 -25.58
C THR A 234 1.72 -3.76 -24.32
N ARG A 235 1.26 -3.30 -23.15
CA ARG A 235 1.86 -3.57 -21.83
C ARG A 235 0.77 -3.90 -20.80
N PRO A 236 0.06 -5.04 -20.97
CA PRO A 236 -1.03 -5.42 -20.07
C PRO A 236 -0.53 -5.74 -18.66
N ASP A 237 0.77 -6.09 -18.53
CA ASP A 237 1.46 -6.33 -17.27
C ASP A 237 1.46 -5.10 -16.35
N LEU A 238 1.58 -3.89 -16.91
CA LEU A 238 1.63 -2.65 -16.13
C LEU A 238 0.26 -2.30 -15.53
N SER A 239 -0.81 -2.38 -16.34
CA SER A 239 -2.18 -2.21 -15.86
C SER A 239 -2.54 -3.28 -14.83
N HIS A 240 -2.12 -4.53 -15.05
CA HIS A 240 -2.32 -5.61 -14.08
C HIS A 240 -1.60 -5.33 -12.74
N ALA A 241 -0.33 -4.93 -12.78
CA ALA A 241 0.43 -4.59 -11.57
C ALA A 241 -0.22 -3.44 -10.77
N LEU A 242 -0.75 -2.41 -11.44
CA LEU A 242 -1.48 -1.32 -10.80
C LEU A 242 -2.82 -1.77 -10.22
N ASN A 243 -3.52 -2.66 -10.91
CA ASN A 243 -4.74 -3.29 -10.42
C ASN A 243 -4.47 -4.09 -9.12
N ARG A 244 -3.38 -4.87 -9.09
CA ARG A 244 -2.92 -5.59 -7.89
C ARG A 244 -2.48 -4.64 -6.77
N LEU A 245 -1.77 -3.55 -7.11
CA LEU A 245 -1.39 -2.52 -6.15
C LEU A 245 -2.62 -1.88 -5.51
N SER A 246 -3.66 -1.55 -6.29
CA SER A 246 -4.91 -0.99 -5.75
C SER A 246 -5.64 -1.99 -4.83
N SER A 247 -5.58 -3.29 -5.15
CA SER A 247 -6.10 -4.37 -4.29
C SER A 247 -5.32 -4.45 -2.98
N ALA A 248 -3.99 -4.29 -3.02
CA ALA A 248 -3.14 -4.29 -1.82
C ALA A 248 -3.40 -3.07 -0.92
N VAL A 249 -3.64 -1.89 -1.48
CA VAL A 249 -4.04 -0.71 -0.69
C VAL A 249 -5.40 -0.95 -0.04
N TYR A 250 -6.37 -1.48 -0.79
CA TYR A 250 -7.70 -1.81 -0.24
C TYR A 250 -7.62 -2.88 0.86
N TYR A 251 -6.73 -3.87 0.70
CA TYR A 251 -6.43 -4.84 1.76
C TYR A 251 -5.93 -4.16 3.03
N LEU A 252 -5.06 -3.14 2.95
CA LEU A 252 -4.65 -2.36 4.12
C LEU A 252 -5.80 -1.56 4.74
N GLU A 253 -6.72 -1.01 3.94
CA GLU A 253 -7.94 -0.36 4.45
C GLU A 253 -8.79 -1.35 5.28
N LEU A 254 -8.99 -2.55 4.75
CA LEU A 254 -9.74 -3.62 5.42
C LEU A 254 -9.07 -4.08 6.72
N LEU A 255 -7.75 -4.30 6.70
CA LEU A 255 -7.00 -4.67 7.91
C LEU A 255 -7.07 -3.58 8.99
N PHE A 256 -7.02 -2.31 8.58
CA PHE A 256 -7.17 -1.18 9.50
C PHE A 256 -8.56 -1.21 10.14
N LYS A 257 -9.62 -1.35 9.34
CA LYS A 257 -11.01 -1.41 9.83
C LYS A 257 -11.26 -2.63 10.73
N ALA A 258 -10.59 -3.75 10.46
CA ALA A 258 -10.62 -4.95 11.28
C ALA A 258 -9.83 -4.83 12.60
N GLY A 259 -9.13 -3.72 12.84
CA GLY A 259 -8.25 -3.56 14.01
C GLY A 259 -7.00 -4.45 13.97
N LYS A 260 -6.62 -4.96 12.79
CA LYS A 260 -5.48 -5.88 12.60
C LYS A 260 -4.15 -5.16 12.38
N LEU A 261 -4.17 -3.86 12.11
CA LEU A 261 -2.97 -3.01 12.06
C LEU A 261 -2.83 -2.31 13.42
N ALA A 262 -2.08 -2.96 14.34
CA ALA A 262 -1.99 -2.54 15.73
C ALA A 262 -1.18 -1.25 15.92
N TRP A 263 -1.53 -0.52 16.98
CA TRP A 263 -0.67 0.47 17.62
C TRP A 263 0.42 -0.28 18.40
N LYS A 264 1.69 -0.18 17.99
CA LYS A 264 2.79 -0.56 18.89
C LYS A 264 3.20 0.71 19.62
N LEU A 265 3.00 0.75 20.93
CA LEU A 265 3.68 1.73 21.76
C LEU A 265 5.19 1.50 21.57
N PRO A 266 6.00 2.54 21.29
CA PRO A 266 7.44 2.41 21.35
C PRO A 266 7.81 1.93 22.76
N GLY A 267 8.56 0.82 22.81
CA GLY A 267 9.16 0.30 24.03
C GLY A 267 10.32 1.15 24.51
#